data_AF-A0A3M2D400-F1
#
_entry.id   AF-A0A3M2D400-F1
#
_cell.length_a   1.000
_cell.length_b   1.000
_cell.length_c   1.000
_cell.angle_alpha   90.00
_cell.angle_beta   90.00
_cell.angle_gamma   90.00
#
_symmetry.space_group_name_H-M   'P 1'
#
loop_
_entity.id
_entity.type
_entity.pdbx_description
1 polymer ?
#
loop_
_entity_poly.entity_id
_entity_poly.type
_entity_poly.pdbx_seq_one_letter_code
_entity_poly.pdbx_strand_id
1 'polypeptide(L)'
;MKRLSPLQTTFLSSGFSIVISFSVILSLAVLFLSACSSDSALKTEENQARVSDTRQSESQQREKSDEIPESVKKLFPDAQSFVKQRKELSQSAIESIEKDTGTKLASKEHYAYLAFTTKDGKRTQIGAATILNVEGKEIIIVYESKDGMPTVKEIHAKDVPKAFLDQFIGKNHDSKIKFGEDIKAKGADERQAKAITQAVRVDVLTMEALYGKPHTH
;
A
#
# COMPACT_ATOMS: atom_id res chain seq x y z
N MET A 1 29.17 -47.19 55.98
CA MET A 1 29.62 -46.56 54.73
C MET A 1 28.67 -45.41 54.38
N LYS A 2 29.25 -44.24 54.05
CA LYS A 2 28.70 -43.00 53.47
C LYS A 2 27.51 -42.29 54.16
N ARG A 3 27.86 -41.15 54.76
CA ARG A 3 27.03 -39.96 55.05
C ARG A 3 26.41 -39.40 53.78
N LEU A 4 25.19 -38.86 53.87
CA LEU A 4 24.78 -37.67 53.09
C LEU A 4 24.02 -36.71 54.02
N SER A 5 24.44 -35.46 53.93
CA SER A 5 24.12 -34.28 54.72
C SER A 5 22.78 -33.61 54.36
N PRO A 6 22.19 -32.80 55.27
CA PRO A 6 21.10 -31.88 54.97
C PRO A 6 21.64 -30.45 54.70
N LEU A 7 21.04 -29.71 53.76
CA LEU A 7 21.16 -28.24 53.56
C LEU A 7 20.11 -27.86 52.49
N GLN A 8 19.00 -27.22 52.87
CA GLN A 8 18.81 -25.78 53.06
C GLN A 8 18.89 -24.91 51.79
N THR A 9 17.94 -23.96 51.74
CA THR A 9 18.07 -22.55 51.31
C THR A 9 17.41 -22.14 49.97
N THR A 10 16.17 -21.66 50.09
CA THR A 10 15.63 -20.34 49.66
C THR A 10 16.37 -19.49 48.60
N PHE A 11 15.60 -18.86 47.70
CA PHE A 11 15.29 -17.41 47.57
C PHE A 11 14.80 -17.13 46.12
N LEU A 12 13.57 -16.65 45.86
CA LEU A 12 13.09 -15.25 45.89
C LEU A 12 13.95 -14.29 45.05
N SER A 13 13.33 -13.64 44.06
CA SER A 13 13.49 -12.21 43.70
C SER A 13 12.99 -12.00 42.27
N SER A 14 11.77 -11.51 42.03
CA SER A 14 11.43 -10.08 41.88
C SER A 14 12.40 -9.28 40.99
N GLY A 15 11.85 -8.64 39.95
CA GLY A 15 12.62 -7.71 39.12
C GLY A 15 11.86 -7.17 37.91
N PHE A 16 10.58 -6.83 38.08
CA PHE A 16 9.83 -6.02 37.13
C PHE A 16 10.25 -4.56 37.34
N SER A 17 11.08 -4.01 36.44
CA SER A 17 11.40 -2.59 36.41
C SER A 17 11.09 -2.05 35.02
N ILE A 18 9.84 -1.63 34.84
CA ILE A 18 9.40 -0.80 33.72
C ILE A 18 9.88 0.61 34.03
N VAL A 19 10.85 1.09 33.28
CA VAL A 19 11.28 2.49 33.29
C VAL A 19 10.33 3.28 32.38
N ILE A 20 9.36 3.96 32.98
CA ILE A 20 8.51 4.94 32.31
C ILE A 20 9.28 6.27 32.31
N SER A 21 9.87 6.62 31.17
CA SER A 21 10.50 7.93 30.98
C SER A 21 9.48 8.88 30.34
N PHE A 22 8.82 9.70 31.16
CA PHE A 22 8.04 10.86 30.71
C PHE A 22 9.01 12.02 30.42
N SER A 23 9.25 12.33 29.15
CA SER A 23 9.86 13.60 28.75
C SER A 23 8.78 14.54 28.21
N VAL A 24 8.36 15.44 29.10
CA VAL A 24 7.57 16.63 28.83
C VAL A 24 8.46 17.68 28.18
N ILE A 25 8.25 18.02 26.90
CA ILE A 25 8.64 19.31 26.32
C ILE A 25 7.63 19.66 25.20
N LEU A 26 6.70 20.56 25.49
CA LEU A 26 5.95 21.27 24.45
C LEU A 26 5.83 22.75 24.84
N SER A 27 6.59 23.57 24.13
CA SER A 27 6.47 25.03 24.10
C SER A 27 6.93 25.46 22.71
N LEU A 28 6.05 26.05 21.92
CA LEU A 28 6.14 27.46 21.49
C LEU A 28 5.08 27.76 20.43
N ALA A 29 4.38 28.88 20.65
CA ALA A 29 3.39 29.49 19.77
C ALA A 29 4.06 30.29 18.65
N VAL A 30 3.40 30.45 17.49
CA VAL A 30 3.35 31.72 16.75
C VAL A 30 2.03 31.83 15.99
N LEU A 31 1.29 32.90 16.29
CA LEU A 31 0.15 33.45 15.55
C LEU A 31 0.67 34.30 14.38
N PHE A 32 0.10 34.14 13.18
CA PHE A 32 0.13 35.19 12.16
C PHE A 32 -1.28 35.41 11.60
N LEU A 33 -1.86 36.53 12.04
CA LEU A 33 -2.91 37.28 11.36
C LEU A 33 -2.27 38.14 10.27
N SER A 34 -2.90 38.23 9.10
CA SER A 34 -2.87 39.37 8.16
C SER A 34 -3.74 39.01 6.97
N ALA A 35 -4.49 39.88 6.31
CA ALA A 35 -5.06 41.18 6.60
C ALA A 35 -6.01 41.42 5.42
N CYS A 36 -7.29 41.71 5.67
CA CYS A 36 -8.20 42.22 4.65
C CYS A 36 -7.90 43.70 4.41
N SER A 37 -7.75 44.12 3.16
CA SER A 37 -7.84 45.53 2.78
C SER A 37 -8.66 45.67 1.49
N SER A 38 -9.87 46.15 1.70
CA SER A 38 -10.67 47.14 0.96
C SER A 38 -10.48 47.36 -0.55
N ASP A 39 -11.59 47.11 -1.25
CA ASP A 39 -12.47 48.12 -1.87
C ASP A 39 -11.95 48.95 -3.07
N SER A 40 -12.63 48.82 -4.21
CA SER A 40 -12.88 49.92 -5.15
C SER A 40 -14.01 49.59 -6.13
N ALA A 41 -14.87 50.59 -6.30
CA ALA A 41 -16.17 50.55 -6.95
C ALA A 41 -16.13 50.61 -8.49
N LEU A 42 -17.17 49.98 -9.08
CA LEU A 42 -18.03 50.36 -10.22
C LEU A 42 -17.51 51.18 -11.43
N LYS A 43 -17.84 50.59 -12.60
CA LYS A 43 -18.34 51.17 -13.88
C LYS A 43 -17.38 51.91 -14.81
N THR A 44 -17.27 51.42 -16.06
CA THR A 44 -17.89 52.03 -17.28
C THR A 44 -17.45 51.25 -18.54
N GLU A 45 -18.33 51.26 -19.55
CA GLU A 45 -18.34 50.51 -20.81
C GLU A 45 -17.27 50.92 -21.86
N GLU A 46 -17.06 49.96 -22.78
CA GLU A 46 -16.82 50.07 -24.23
C GLU A 46 -15.49 50.65 -24.77
N ASN A 47 -14.64 49.77 -25.34
CA ASN A 47 -14.25 49.84 -26.75
C ASN A 47 -13.49 48.60 -27.26
N GLN A 48 -13.78 48.23 -28.50
CA GLN A 48 -13.13 47.16 -29.27
C GLN A 48 -11.67 47.52 -29.63
N ALA A 49 -10.76 46.55 -29.50
CA ALA A 49 -9.75 46.25 -30.53
C ALA A 49 -8.97 44.96 -30.17
N ARG A 50 -9.25 43.92 -30.95
CA ARG A 50 -8.31 43.01 -31.63
C ARG A 50 -6.89 42.83 -31.06
N VAL A 51 -6.52 41.55 -30.91
CA VAL A 51 -5.23 40.90 -31.26
C VAL A 51 -4.62 40.09 -30.10
N SER A 52 -4.37 38.81 -30.43
CA SER A 52 -3.49 37.84 -29.78
C SER A 52 -3.91 37.30 -28.42
N ASP A 53 -4.42 36.07 -28.42
CA ASP A 53 -3.75 35.07 -27.58
C ASP A 53 -3.85 33.68 -28.21
N THR A 54 -2.74 33.27 -28.80
CA THR A 54 -2.44 31.88 -29.07
C THR A 54 -2.46 31.18 -27.72
N ARG A 55 -3.61 30.59 -27.36
CA ARG A 55 -3.67 29.60 -26.29
C ARG A 55 -2.84 28.41 -26.74
N GLN A 56 -1.55 28.52 -26.46
CA GLN A 56 -0.62 27.44 -26.28
C GLN A 56 -1.22 26.59 -25.16
N SER A 57 -2.16 25.72 -25.54
CA SER A 57 -2.42 24.51 -24.79
C SER A 57 -1.08 23.80 -24.80
N GLU A 58 -0.35 23.98 -23.70
CA GLU A 58 0.53 22.97 -23.17
C GLU A 58 -0.33 21.71 -22.97
N SER A 59 -0.59 21.01 -24.06
CA SER A 59 -0.71 19.58 -24.07
C SER A 59 0.69 19.07 -23.71
N GLN A 60 1.02 19.22 -22.42
CA GLN A 60 1.96 18.37 -21.73
C GLN A 60 1.53 16.96 -22.06
N GLN A 61 2.28 16.37 -22.99
CA GLN A 61 2.69 14.98 -22.96
C GLN A 61 1.71 14.09 -22.19
N ARG A 62 0.56 13.79 -22.82
CA ARG A 62 -0.26 12.64 -22.43
C ARG A 62 0.67 11.45 -22.50
N GLU A 63 1.15 11.00 -21.34
CA GLU A 63 1.78 9.70 -21.23
C GLU A 63 0.85 8.69 -21.88
N LYS A 64 1.33 8.03 -22.93
CA LYS A 64 0.73 6.79 -23.41
C LYS A 64 0.70 5.80 -22.24
N SER A 65 -0.38 5.70 -21.45
CA SER A 65 -0.75 4.46 -20.71
C SER A 65 -2.01 4.58 -19.82
N ASP A 66 -3.09 5.19 -20.31
CA ASP A 66 -4.44 4.86 -19.81
C ASP A 66 -4.86 3.43 -20.24
N GLU A 67 -4.06 2.79 -21.09
CA GLU A 67 -4.25 1.42 -21.53
C GLU A 67 -3.95 0.42 -20.40
N ILE A 68 -4.92 -0.46 -20.16
CA ILE A 68 -4.82 -1.56 -19.19
C ILE A 68 -3.88 -2.62 -19.77
N PRO A 69 -2.83 -3.06 -19.05
CA PRO A 69 -1.92 -4.08 -19.54
C PRO A 69 -2.63 -5.37 -19.93
N GLU A 70 -2.27 -5.94 -21.09
CA GLU A 70 -2.82 -7.22 -21.56
C GLU A 70 -2.60 -8.36 -20.56
N SER A 71 -1.49 -8.31 -19.81
CA SER A 71 -1.22 -9.26 -18.73
C SER A 71 -2.28 -9.20 -17.63
N VAL A 72 -2.81 -8.02 -17.31
CA VAL A 72 -3.92 -7.85 -16.35
C VAL A 72 -5.25 -8.30 -16.95
N LYS A 73 -5.55 -7.93 -18.21
CA LYS A 73 -6.82 -8.32 -18.85
C LYS A 73 -7.02 -9.84 -18.87
N LYS A 74 -5.95 -10.59 -19.14
CA LYS A 74 -5.96 -12.07 -19.17
C LYS A 74 -6.32 -12.71 -17.82
N LEU A 75 -6.08 -12.03 -16.70
CA LEU A 75 -6.40 -12.53 -15.37
C LEU A 75 -7.87 -12.31 -14.97
N PHE A 76 -8.61 -11.50 -15.73
CA PHE A 76 -10.04 -11.26 -15.51
C PHE A 76 -10.83 -11.50 -16.80
N PRO A 77 -10.97 -12.75 -17.25
CA PRO A 77 -11.71 -13.07 -18.49
C PRO A 77 -13.19 -12.65 -18.43
N ASP A 78 -13.77 -12.59 -17.23
CA ASP A 78 -15.18 -12.21 -17.01
C ASP A 78 -15.38 -10.69 -16.83
N ALA A 79 -14.30 -9.89 -16.92
CA ALA A 79 -14.37 -8.45 -16.82
C ALA A 79 -14.95 -7.86 -18.11
N GLN A 80 -15.97 -7.02 -17.94
CA GLN A 80 -16.56 -6.23 -19.03
C GLN A 80 -15.91 -4.85 -19.15
N SER A 81 -15.31 -4.35 -18.05
CA SER A 81 -14.60 -3.08 -18.04
C SER A 81 -13.51 -3.06 -16.96
N PHE A 82 -12.56 -2.16 -17.13
CA PHE A 82 -11.44 -1.96 -16.21
C PHE A 82 -11.28 -0.48 -15.88
N VAL A 83 -10.73 -0.19 -14.71
CA VAL A 83 -10.33 1.17 -14.30
C VAL A 83 -8.93 1.09 -13.70
N LYS A 84 -7.98 1.84 -14.25
CA LYS A 84 -6.70 2.12 -13.59
C LYS A 84 -6.94 3.20 -12.55
N GLN A 85 -6.77 2.86 -11.28
CA GLN A 85 -6.91 3.79 -10.17
C GLN A 85 -5.54 4.12 -9.59
N ARG A 86 -5.25 5.41 -9.49
CA ARG A 86 -4.10 5.96 -8.75
C ARG A 86 -4.62 6.48 -7.41
N LYS A 87 -3.96 6.08 -6.33
CA LYS A 87 -4.15 6.64 -4.99
C LYS A 87 -2.81 7.02 -4.39
N GLU A 88 -2.82 7.96 -3.47
CA GLU A 88 -1.65 8.40 -2.74
C GLU A 88 -1.77 8.01 -1.27
N LEU A 89 -0.71 7.45 -0.71
CA LEU A 89 -0.59 7.15 0.71
C LEU A 89 -0.42 8.44 1.51
N SER A 90 -1.13 8.54 2.64
CA SER A 90 -0.84 9.56 3.64
C SER A 90 0.56 9.34 4.24
N GLN A 91 1.16 10.41 4.76
CA GLN A 91 2.45 10.32 5.45
C GLN A 91 2.40 9.34 6.64
N SER A 92 1.29 9.30 7.38
CA SER A 92 1.08 8.35 8.48
C SER A 92 1.02 6.90 8.00
N ALA A 93 0.38 6.63 6.85
CA ALA A 93 0.33 5.29 6.27
C ALA A 93 1.72 4.85 5.80
N ILE A 94 2.49 5.75 5.17
CA ILE A 94 3.89 5.50 4.78
C ILE A 94 4.69 5.10 6.02
N GLU A 95 4.67 5.91 7.07
CA GLU A 95 5.43 5.65 8.30
C GLU A 95 5.04 4.33 8.96
N SER A 96 3.75 4.00 8.99
CA SER A 96 3.27 2.71 9.53
C SER A 96 3.80 1.55 8.71
N ILE A 97 3.67 1.59 7.37
CA ILE A 97 4.14 0.52 6.49
C ILE A 97 5.66 0.37 6.59
N GLU A 98 6.42 1.46 6.58
CA GLU A 98 7.88 1.41 6.70
C GLU A 98 8.33 0.85 8.05
N LYS A 99 7.62 1.19 9.13
CA LYS A 99 7.86 0.63 10.46
C LYS A 99 7.58 -0.87 10.51
N ASP A 100 6.45 -1.32 9.97
CA ASP A 100 6.03 -2.71 10.03
C ASP A 100 6.89 -3.61 9.14
N THR A 101 7.30 -3.09 7.99
CA THR A 101 8.06 -3.83 6.98
C THR A 101 9.57 -3.69 7.11
N GLY A 102 10.06 -2.63 7.76
CA GLY A 102 11.48 -2.27 7.79
C GLY A 102 12.03 -1.83 6.43
N THR A 103 11.17 -1.47 5.47
CA THR A 103 11.56 -1.09 4.11
C THR A 103 11.02 0.29 3.77
N LYS A 104 11.85 1.12 3.15
CA LYS A 104 11.45 2.43 2.64
C LYS A 104 10.59 2.29 1.39
N LEU A 105 9.49 3.04 1.33
CA LEU A 105 8.64 3.05 0.13
C LEU A 105 9.31 3.87 -0.98
N ALA A 106 9.34 3.31 -2.18
CA ALA A 106 9.93 3.97 -3.33
C ALA A 106 9.02 5.08 -3.91
N SER A 107 7.72 5.03 -3.62
CA SER A 107 6.72 5.98 -4.09
C SER A 107 5.60 6.14 -3.06
N LYS A 108 4.98 7.32 -3.04
CA LYS A 108 3.74 7.57 -2.30
C LYS A 108 2.51 7.12 -3.09
N GLU A 109 2.67 6.98 -4.40
CA GLU A 109 1.60 6.65 -5.32
C GLU A 109 1.50 5.14 -5.49
N HIS A 110 0.27 4.67 -5.51
CA HIS A 110 -0.07 3.28 -5.74
C HIS A 110 -1.10 3.17 -6.87
N TYR A 111 -0.86 2.21 -7.77
CA TYR A 111 -1.72 1.96 -8.91
C TYR A 111 -2.38 0.58 -8.77
N ALA A 112 -3.71 0.56 -8.86
CA ALA A 112 -4.51 -0.67 -8.91
C ALA A 112 -5.38 -0.69 -10.17
N TYR A 113 -5.49 -1.86 -10.79
CA TYR A 113 -6.35 -2.11 -11.94
C TYR A 113 -7.61 -2.82 -11.46
N LEU A 114 -8.72 -2.09 -11.39
CA LEU A 114 -9.99 -2.61 -10.91
C LEU A 114 -10.78 -3.25 -12.05
N ALA A 115 -11.16 -4.51 -11.89
CA ALA A 115 -11.94 -5.26 -12.87
C ALA A 115 -13.43 -5.27 -12.47
N PHE A 116 -14.31 -4.99 -13.44
CA PHE A 116 -15.76 -4.93 -13.22
C PHE A 116 -16.51 -5.82 -14.21
N THR A 117 -17.59 -6.42 -13.72
CA THR A 117 -18.61 -7.08 -14.53
C THR A 117 -19.97 -6.41 -14.33
N THR A 118 -20.95 -6.72 -15.16
CA THR A 118 -22.35 -6.34 -14.95
C THR A 118 -23.12 -7.59 -14.56
N LYS A 119 -23.63 -7.62 -13.33
CA LYS A 119 -24.47 -8.69 -12.80
C LYS A 119 -25.78 -8.09 -12.35
N ASP A 120 -26.89 -8.66 -12.80
CA ASP A 120 -28.25 -8.19 -12.47
C ASP A 120 -28.46 -6.68 -12.75
N GLY A 121 -27.90 -6.20 -13.88
CA GLY A 121 -27.95 -4.78 -14.27
C GLY A 121 -27.06 -3.85 -13.42
N LYS A 122 -26.33 -4.38 -12.43
CA LYS A 122 -25.44 -3.61 -11.56
C LYS A 122 -23.98 -3.87 -11.89
N ARG A 123 -23.24 -2.78 -12.07
CA ARG A 123 -21.77 -2.83 -12.16
C ARG A 123 -21.19 -3.30 -10.84
N THR A 124 -20.51 -4.44 -10.86
CA THR A 124 -19.94 -5.11 -9.68
C THR A 124 -18.45 -5.29 -9.89
N GLN A 125 -17.64 -4.89 -8.91
CA GLN A 125 -16.21 -5.15 -8.94
C GLN A 125 -15.96 -6.64 -8.68
N ILE A 126 -15.19 -7.29 -9.55
CA ILE A 126 -14.87 -8.72 -9.46
C ILE A 126 -13.44 -8.97 -8.97
N GLY A 127 -12.63 -7.92 -8.88
CA GLY A 127 -11.29 -7.97 -8.29
C GLY A 127 -10.49 -6.71 -8.55
N ALA A 128 -9.24 -6.74 -8.11
CA ALA A 128 -8.23 -5.74 -8.40
C ALA A 128 -6.91 -6.43 -8.73
N ALA A 129 -6.03 -5.78 -9.50
CA ALA A 129 -4.65 -6.23 -9.66
C ALA A 129 -3.66 -5.09 -9.42
N THR A 130 -2.51 -5.42 -8.87
CA THR A 130 -1.34 -4.52 -8.76
C THR A 130 -0.20 -5.13 -9.57
N ILE A 131 0.69 -4.28 -10.07
CA ILE A 131 1.87 -4.71 -10.80
C ILE A 131 3.09 -4.17 -10.07
N LEU A 132 3.99 -5.07 -9.67
CA LEU A 132 5.25 -4.75 -9.02
C LEU A 132 6.40 -5.13 -9.95
N ASN A 133 7.48 -4.34 -9.91
CA ASN A 133 8.75 -4.72 -10.51
C ASN A 133 9.75 -5.06 -9.41
N VAL A 134 10.14 -6.32 -9.33
CA VAL A 134 11.08 -6.81 -8.30
C VAL A 134 12.23 -7.51 -9.01
N GLU A 135 13.44 -6.96 -8.85
CA GLU A 135 14.66 -7.48 -9.49
C GLU A 135 14.51 -7.69 -11.01
N GLY A 136 13.85 -6.74 -11.69
CA GLY A 136 13.64 -6.78 -13.15
C GLY A 136 12.52 -7.72 -13.60
N LYS A 137 11.74 -8.27 -12.68
CA LYS A 137 10.60 -9.14 -12.98
C LYS A 137 9.29 -8.45 -12.67
N GLU A 138 8.36 -8.54 -13.62
CA GLU A 138 6.97 -8.14 -13.42
C GLU A 138 6.25 -9.20 -12.57
N ILE A 139 5.60 -8.74 -11.50
CA ILE A 139 4.80 -9.54 -10.59
C ILE A 139 3.42 -8.92 -10.55
N ILE A 140 2.39 -9.70 -10.87
CA ILE A 140 1.01 -9.26 -10.84
C ILE A 140 0.33 -9.93 -9.66
N ILE A 141 -0.16 -9.13 -8.71
CA ILE A 141 -0.90 -9.62 -7.55
C ILE A 141 -2.37 -9.35 -7.80
N VAL A 142 -3.19 -10.40 -7.79
CA VAL A 142 -4.63 -10.29 -7.94
C VAL A 142 -5.28 -10.37 -6.58
N TYR A 143 -6.17 -9.43 -6.33
CA TYR A 143 -6.94 -9.30 -5.10
C TYR A 143 -8.42 -9.58 -5.35
N GLU A 144 -9.03 -10.25 -4.38
CA GLU A 144 -10.47 -10.28 -4.18
C GLU A 144 -10.83 -9.50 -2.90
N SER A 145 -12.08 -9.06 -2.79
CA SER A 145 -12.58 -8.47 -1.56
C SER A 145 -13.23 -9.56 -0.71
N LYS A 146 -12.69 -9.81 0.48
CA LYS A 146 -13.32 -10.65 1.51
C LYS A 146 -13.74 -9.75 2.66
N ASP A 147 -15.04 -9.67 2.90
CA ASP A 147 -15.64 -8.82 3.93
C ASP A 147 -15.28 -7.32 3.83
N GLY A 148 -14.87 -6.87 2.64
CA GLY A 148 -14.39 -5.50 2.39
C GLY A 148 -12.88 -5.33 2.49
N MET A 149 -12.13 -6.40 2.75
CA MET A 149 -10.68 -6.38 2.89
C MET A 149 -10.02 -6.95 1.63
N PRO A 150 -9.00 -6.27 1.08
CA PRO A 150 -8.18 -6.84 0.01
C PRO A 150 -7.49 -8.12 0.49
N THR A 151 -7.76 -9.23 -0.19
CA THR A 151 -7.12 -10.53 0.07
C THR A 151 -6.49 -11.04 -1.21
N VAL A 152 -5.26 -11.53 -1.15
CA VAL A 152 -4.54 -12.09 -2.29
C VAL A 152 -5.29 -13.33 -2.80
N LYS A 153 -5.80 -13.26 -4.03
CA LYS A 153 -6.45 -14.37 -4.72
C LYS A 153 -5.44 -15.25 -5.45
N GLU A 154 -4.49 -14.61 -6.14
CA GLU A 154 -3.43 -15.28 -6.91
C GLU A 154 -2.28 -14.31 -7.18
N ILE A 155 -1.09 -14.86 -7.47
CA ILE A 155 0.08 -14.09 -7.88
C ILE A 155 0.68 -14.71 -9.13
N HIS A 156 1.03 -13.87 -10.10
CA HIS A 156 1.62 -14.24 -11.37
C HIS A 156 2.99 -13.58 -11.52
N ALA A 157 4.01 -14.37 -11.79
CA ALA A 157 5.35 -13.86 -12.10
C ALA A 157 6.07 -14.83 -13.03
N LYS A 158 6.73 -14.31 -14.06
CA LYS A 158 7.44 -15.13 -15.04
C LYS A 158 8.71 -15.76 -14.43
N ASP A 159 8.91 -17.05 -14.69
CA ASP A 159 10.06 -17.83 -14.23
C ASP A 159 10.19 -17.83 -12.69
N VAL A 160 9.06 -17.75 -11.98
CA VAL A 160 8.98 -17.92 -10.53
C VAL A 160 8.16 -19.17 -10.25
N PRO A 161 8.66 -20.12 -9.42
CA PRO A 161 7.94 -21.35 -9.14
C PRO A 161 6.55 -21.10 -8.56
N LYS A 162 5.54 -21.76 -9.14
CA LYS A 162 4.16 -21.65 -8.66
C LYS A 162 4.03 -22.04 -7.19
N ALA A 163 4.75 -23.08 -6.75
CA ALA A 163 4.76 -23.51 -5.34
C ALA A 163 5.25 -22.43 -4.37
N PHE A 164 6.10 -21.51 -4.84
CA PHE A 164 6.48 -20.32 -4.08
C PHE A 164 5.35 -19.31 -4.01
N LEU A 165 4.78 -18.94 -5.17
CA LEU A 165 3.72 -17.94 -5.31
C LEU A 165 2.41 -18.34 -4.60
N ASP A 166 2.06 -19.63 -4.62
CA ASP A 166 0.83 -20.13 -4.01
C ASP A 166 0.80 -19.93 -2.48
N GLN A 167 1.96 -19.76 -1.84
CA GLN A 167 2.02 -19.47 -0.40
C GLN A 167 1.41 -18.11 -0.03
N PHE A 168 1.22 -17.20 -1.00
CA PHE A 168 0.60 -15.89 -0.75
C PHE A 168 -0.91 -15.89 -0.85
N ILE A 169 -1.52 -16.93 -1.43
CA ILE A 169 -2.97 -17.01 -1.61
C ILE A 169 -3.68 -17.01 -0.25
N GLY A 170 -4.73 -16.20 -0.14
CA GLY A 170 -5.51 -16.01 1.08
C GLY A 170 -4.88 -15.04 2.08
N LYS A 171 -3.68 -14.51 1.82
CA LYS A 171 -3.05 -13.53 2.71
C LYS A 171 -3.64 -12.14 2.55
N ASN A 172 -3.69 -11.41 3.66
CA ASN A 172 -4.17 -10.04 3.81
C ASN A 172 -3.28 -9.27 4.82
N HIS A 173 -3.66 -8.07 5.24
CA HIS A 173 -2.86 -7.24 6.15
C HIS A 173 -2.62 -7.87 7.53
N ASP A 174 -3.55 -8.69 8.04
CA ASP A 174 -3.41 -9.43 9.30
C ASP A 174 -2.51 -10.67 9.17
N SER A 175 -2.21 -11.08 7.94
CA SER A 175 -1.44 -12.28 7.68
C SER A 175 0.03 -12.08 7.96
N LYS A 176 0.68 -13.10 8.54
CA LYS A 176 2.13 -13.12 8.65
C LYS A 176 2.74 -13.41 7.27
N ILE A 177 3.60 -12.49 6.80
CA ILE A 177 4.29 -12.55 5.51
C ILE A 177 5.78 -12.30 5.71
N LYS A 178 6.48 -13.20 6.39
CA LYS A 178 7.94 -13.10 6.57
C LYS A 178 8.67 -14.24 5.86
N PHE A 179 9.65 -13.88 5.03
CA PHE A 179 10.51 -14.87 4.38
C PHE A 179 11.35 -15.60 5.42
N GLY A 180 11.49 -16.92 5.28
CA GLY A 180 12.21 -17.76 6.22
C GLY A 180 11.38 -18.17 7.44
N GLU A 181 10.25 -17.52 7.70
CA GLU A 181 9.30 -17.89 8.75
C GLU A 181 8.02 -18.44 8.13
N ASP A 182 7.18 -17.57 7.56
CA ASP A 182 5.86 -17.89 7.00
C ASP A 182 5.90 -18.25 5.50
N ILE A 183 6.91 -17.74 4.79
CA ILE A 183 7.13 -17.98 3.36
C ILE A 183 8.50 -18.65 3.18
N LYS A 184 8.56 -19.74 2.43
CA LYS A 184 9.80 -20.44 2.09
C LYS A 184 10.08 -20.34 0.59
N ALA A 185 11.33 -20.46 0.14
CA ALA A 185 11.69 -20.28 -1.26
C ALA A 185 10.99 -21.26 -2.23
N LYS A 186 10.69 -22.50 -1.80
CA LYS A 186 9.93 -23.51 -2.59
C LYS A 186 10.41 -23.64 -4.05
N GLY A 187 11.73 -23.69 -4.24
CA GLY A 187 12.38 -23.83 -5.55
C GLY A 187 12.72 -22.52 -6.24
N ALA A 188 12.28 -21.37 -5.73
CA ALA A 188 12.76 -20.06 -6.18
C ALA A 188 14.19 -19.83 -5.65
N ASP A 189 14.94 -18.96 -6.32
CA ASP A 189 16.19 -18.44 -5.76
C ASP A 189 15.92 -17.73 -4.43
N GLU A 190 16.77 -17.92 -3.41
CA GLU A 190 16.48 -17.41 -2.06
C GLU A 190 16.48 -15.89 -1.97
N ARG A 191 17.41 -15.22 -2.68
CA ARG A 191 17.47 -13.77 -2.71
C ARG A 191 16.22 -13.22 -3.41
N GLN A 192 15.88 -13.79 -4.56
CA GLN A 192 14.68 -13.44 -5.29
C GLN A 192 13.43 -13.67 -4.44
N ALA A 193 13.29 -14.84 -3.82
CA ALA A 193 12.15 -15.18 -2.98
C ALA A 193 11.99 -14.22 -1.80
N LYS A 194 13.10 -13.82 -1.17
CA LYS A 194 13.11 -12.82 -0.11
C LYS A 194 12.65 -11.45 -0.62
N ALA A 195 13.15 -10.99 -1.77
CA ALA A 195 12.77 -9.72 -2.37
C ALA A 195 11.28 -9.69 -2.74
N ILE A 196 10.78 -10.77 -3.37
CA ILE A 196 9.36 -10.90 -3.73
C ILE A 196 8.49 -10.92 -2.47
N THR A 197 8.86 -11.70 -1.46
CA THR A 197 8.10 -11.77 -0.19
C THR A 197 7.98 -10.39 0.45
N GLN A 198 9.06 -9.62 0.46
CA GLN A 198 9.06 -8.26 1.00
C GLN A 198 8.17 -7.32 0.18
N ALA A 199 8.26 -7.37 -1.15
CA ALA A 199 7.45 -6.54 -2.04
C ALA A 199 5.96 -6.86 -1.91
N VAL A 200 5.59 -8.14 -1.86
CA VAL A 200 4.21 -8.58 -1.65
C VAL A 200 3.69 -8.11 -0.29
N ARG A 201 4.50 -8.22 0.77
CA ARG A 201 4.12 -7.72 2.10
C ARG A 201 3.83 -6.22 2.08
N VAL A 202 4.71 -5.43 1.46
CA VAL A 202 4.52 -3.98 1.31
C VAL A 202 3.24 -3.68 0.53
N ASP A 203 3.01 -4.35 -0.59
CA ASP A 203 1.82 -4.12 -1.43
C ASP A 203 0.53 -4.50 -0.71
N VAL A 204 0.51 -5.60 0.06
CA VAL A 204 -0.66 -6.01 0.86
C VAL A 204 -1.01 -4.95 1.91
N LEU A 205 -0.03 -4.40 2.63
CA LEU A 205 -0.28 -3.34 3.61
C LEU A 205 -0.68 -2.02 2.94
N THR A 206 -0.13 -1.73 1.76
CA THR A 206 -0.51 -0.56 0.95
C THR A 206 -1.94 -0.68 0.45
N MET A 207 -2.33 -1.85 -0.03
CA MET A 207 -3.69 -2.15 -0.47
C MET A 207 -4.69 -2.00 0.67
N GLU A 208 -4.35 -2.45 1.87
CA GLU A 208 -5.17 -2.24 3.06
C GLU A 208 -5.34 -0.74 3.37
N ALA A 209 -4.23 -0.01 3.50
CA ALA A 209 -4.27 1.40 3.86
C ALA A 209 -5.10 2.25 2.88
N LEU A 210 -5.17 1.85 1.61
CA LEU A 210 -5.84 2.60 0.55
C LEU A 210 -7.23 2.09 0.19
N TYR A 211 -7.50 0.79 0.32
CA TYR A 211 -8.70 0.14 -0.20
C TYR A 211 -9.41 -0.76 0.83
N GLY A 212 -8.82 -0.96 2.01
CA GLY A 212 -9.46 -1.59 3.15
C GLY A 212 -10.66 -0.79 3.62
N LYS A 213 -11.61 -1.47 4.26
CA LYS A 213 -12.68 -0.76 4.97
C LYS A 213 -12.06 0.04 6.11
N PRO A 214 -12.58 1.24 6.42
CA PRO A 214 -12.18 1.94 7.63
C PRO A 214 -12.42 1.00 8.82
N HIS A 215 -11.37 0.73 9.60
CA HIS A 215 -11.56 0.07 10.88
C HIS A 215 -12.39 1.03 11.76
N THR A 216 -13.63 0.65 12.06
CA THR A 216 -14.36 1.26 13.17
C THR A 216 -13.64 0.83 14.45
N HIS A 217 -12.75 1.71 14.93
CA HIS A 217 -12.14 1.59 16.25
C HIS A 217 -13.16 1.88 17.36
#